data_AF-A0A443RTX9-F1
#
_entry.id   AF-A0A443RTX9-F1
#
_cell.length_a   1.000
_cell.length_b   1.000
_cell.length_c   1.000
_cell.angle_alpha   90.00
_cell.angle_beta   90.00
_cell.angle_gamma   90.00
#
_symmetry.space_group_name_H-M   'P 1'
#
loop_
_entity.id
_entity.type
_entity.pdbx_description
1 polymer ?
#
loop_
_entity_poly.entity_id
_entity_poly.type
_entity_poly.pdbx_seq_one_letter_code
_entity_poly.pdbx_strand_id
1 'polypeptide(L)'
;RIRLIISRIYSNQLSFSVFVAKFTGCINNNFSFFERCSKQVVYISNVKETTWCETNKKSEEKCVVEFAQIAAEYKPVNLGQGFPYFAAPENVTKAQSEATLSTDVLMNQYTRGAGHPRLVNAISKLYSHLIDQKIEPEREILVIIGAFEALFCTILGHVDEGDEVIIIQPFFDSYEPLTKYAGGIPVFIPLRPKVATGAVSSRDWVLDDKEL
;
A
#
# COMPACT_ATOMS: atom_id res chain seq x y z
N ARG A 1 -9.67 2.47 -18.35
CA ARG A 1 -10.26 2.45 -16.98
C ARG A 1 -9.43 1.48 -16.15
N ILE A 2 -8.57 2.01 -15.27
CA ILE A 2 -7.71 1.21 -14.40
C ILE A 2 -8.60 0.54 -13.34
N ARG A 3 -8.53 -0.78 -13.20
CA ARG A 3 -9.15 -1.51 -12.09
C ARG A 3 -8.08 -1.72 -11.03
N LEU A 4 -8.06 -0.85 -10.03
CA LEU A 4 -7.19 -1.02 -8.86
C LEU A 4 -7.86 -2.02 -7.90
N ILE A 5 -7.37 -3.26 -7.84
CA ILE A 5 -7.84 -4.22 -6.82
C ILE A 5 -6.96 -4.04 -5.58
N ILE A 6 -7.38 -3.19 -4.65
CA ILE A 6 -6.80 -3.15 -3.31
C ILE A 6 -7.51 -4.22 -2.48
N SER A 7 -7.02 -5.45 -2.49
CA SER A 7 -7.50 -6.47 -1.56
C SER A 7 -6.77 -6.35 -0.23
N ARG A 8 -7.46 -5.82 0.78
CA ARG A 8 -7.06 -6.02 2.17
C ARG A 8 -7.43 -7.45 2.55
N ILE A 9 -6.46 -8.36 2.60
CA ILE A 9 -6.70 -9.69 3.17
C ILE A 9 -6.88 -9.50 4.68
N TYR A 10 -8.13 -9.49 5.14
CA TYR A 10 -8.44 -9.77 6.54
C TYR A 10 -8.21 -11.25 6.78
N SER A 11 -6.97 -11.62 7.08
CA SER A 11 -6.70 -12.84 7.82
C SER A 11 -6.67 -12.44 9.29
N ASN A 12 -7.45 -13.10 10.14
CA ASN A 12 -7.49 -12.88 11.59
C ASN A 12 -6.14 -13.10 12.31
N GLN A 13 -5.06 -13.35 11.57
CA GLN A 13 -3.70 -13.44 12.08
C GLN A 13 -2.74 -12.85 11.03
N LEU A 14 -1.95 -11.87 11.47
CA LEU A 14 -0.86 -11.17 10.77
C LEU A 14 -1.21 -10.19 9.64
N SER A 15 -0.86 -8.92 9.86
CA SER A 15 -0.77 -7.89 8.82
C SER A 15 0.54 -8.02 8.02
N PHE A 16 0.66 -9.03 7.15
CA PHE A 16 1.58 -8.94 6.01
C PHE A 16 0.79 -8.40 4.82
N SER A 17 1.04 -7.14 4.47
CA SER A 17 0.37 -6.53 3.32
C SER A 17 1.17 -6.85 2.07
N VAL A 18 0.81 -7.94 1.39
CA VAL A 18 1.27 -8.21 0.03
C VAL A 18 0.34 -7.47 -0.92
N PHE A 19 0.87 -6.42 -1.57
CA PHE A 19 0.12 -5.69 -2.58
C PHE A 19 0.24 -6.40 -3.92
N VAL A 20 -0.90 -6.68 -4.54
CA VAL A 20 -0.97 -7.22 -5.90
C VAL A 20 -1.75 -6.23 -6.74
N ALA A 21 -1.06 -5.45 -7.56
CA ALA A 21 -1.72 -4.60 -8.54
C ALA A 21 -1.73 -5.28 -9.89
N LYS A 22 -2.93 -5.56 -10.39
CA LYS A 22 -3.16 -5.95 -11.77
C LYS A 22 -3.43 -4.69 -12.60
N PHE A 23 -2.49 -4.33 -13.47
CA PHE A 23 -2.64 -3.20 -14.39
C PHE A 23 -3.17 -3.70 -15.74
N THR A 24 -4.50 -3.68 -15.93
CA THR A 24 -5.12 -3.93 -17.25
C THR A 24 -5.68 -2.64 -17.84
N GLY A 25 -5.08 -2.20 -18.95
CA GLY A 25 -5.66 -1.20 -19.87
C GLY A 25 -4.85 0.10 -20.01
N CYS A 26 -4.34 0.33 -21.23
CA CYS A 26 -3.72 1.56 -21.76
C CYS A 26 -2.50 2.10 -21.00
N ILE A 27 -1.38 1.39 -21.08
CA ILE A 27 -0.08 2.07 -21.27
C ILE A 27 0.05 2.32 -22.77
N ASN A 28 -0.64 3.34 -23.28
CA ASN A 28 -0.31 3.85 -24.61
C ASN A 28 0.92 4.75 -24.44
N ASN A 29 2.01 4.35 -25.09
CA ASN A 29 3.31 5.00 -25.23
C ASN A 29 4.41 4.61 -24.21
N ASN A 30 5.27 3.70 -24.68
CA ASN A 30 6.72 3.58 -24.50
C ASN A 30 7.36 3.38 -23.11
N PHE A 31 6.63 3.29 -22.00
CA PHE A 31 7.23 2.85 -20.72
C PHE A 31 6.30 1.94 -19.92
N SER A 32 6.78 0.74 -19.57
CA SER A 32 6.08 -0.13 -18.64
C SER A 32 5.97 0.53 -17.26
N PHE A 33 4.90 0.24 -16.49
CA PHE A 33 4.77 0.71 -15.08
C PHE A 33 6.03 0.43 -14.26
N PHE A 34 6.67 -0.73 -14.50
CA PHE A 34 7.96 -1.10 -13.92
C PHE A 34 9.08 -0.10 -14.25
N GLU A 35 9.17 0.35 -15.50
CA GLU A 35 10.15 1.37 -15.90
C GLU A 35 9.83 2.75 -15.34
N ARG A 36 8.54 3.12 -15.21
CA ARG A 36 8.13 4.37 -14.58
C ARG A 36 8.50 4.38 -13.08
N CYS A 37 8.15 3.32 -12.34
CA CYS A 37 8.55 3.19 -10.94
C CYS A 37 10.07 3.15 -10.76
N SER A 38 10.80 2.39 -11.59
CA SER A 38 12.26 2.34 -11.49
C SER A 38 12.91 3.69 -11.81
N LYS A 39 12.38 4.44 -12.78
CA LYS A 39 12.85 5.79 -13.11
C LYS A 39 12.52 6.80 -12.02
N GLN A 40 11.37 6.68 -11.34
CA GLN A 40 11.02 7.57 -10.23
C GLN A 40 11.83 7.30 -8.97
N VAL A 41 12.21 6.05 -8.67
CA VAL A 41 13.17 5.75 -7.60
C VAL A 41 14.53 6.41 -7.90
N VAL A 42 14.97 6.42 -9.16
CA VAL A 42 16.16 7.18 -9.60
C VAL A 42 15.90 8.70 -9.60
N TYR A 43 14.69 9.15 -9.90
CA TYR A 43 14.32 10.57 -9.86
C TYR A 43 14.39 11.11 -8.43
N ILE A 44 13.94 10.35 -7.41
CA ILE A 44 14.07 10.71 -5.98
C ILE A 44 15.53 10.97 -5.59
N SER A 45 16.49 10.23 -6.16
CA SER A 45 17.93 10.49 -5.93
C SER A 45 18.47 11.73 -6.65
N ASN A 46 17.74 12.25 -7.64
CA ASN A 46 18.11 13.42 -8.46
C ASN A 46 17.20 14.64 -8.25
N VAL A 47 16.16 14.55 -7.39
CA VAL A 47 15.39 15.71 -6.94
C VAL A 47 16.37 16.61 -6.21
N LYS A 48 16.70 17.76 -6.82
CA LYS A 48 17.51 18.79 -6.18
C LYS A 48 16.91 19.08 -4.80
N GLU A 49 17.75 19.13 -3.77
CA GLU A 49 17.38 19.44 -2.38
C GLU A 49 16.44 20.65 -2.25
N THR A 50 16.48 21.57 -3.22
CA THR A 50 15.63 22.77 -3.32
C THR A 50 14.14 22.48 -3.50
N THR A 51 13.74 21.54 -4.37
CA THR A 51 12.31 21.20 -4.58
C THR A 51 11.73 20.35 -3.45
N TRP A 52 12.57 19.52 -2.82
CA TRP A 52 12.17 18.72 -1.66
C TRP A 52 11.78 19.60 -0.47
N CYS A 53 12.54 20.66 -0.23
CA CYS A 53 12.26 21.62 0.83
C CYS A 53 11.02 22.48 0.57
N GLU A 54 10.70 22.79 -0.69
CA GLU A 54 9.55 23.66 -1.00
C GLU A 54 8.21 22.96 -0.85
N THR A 55 8.11 21.70 -1.30
CA THR A 55 6.88 20.90 -1.18
C THR A 55 6.63 20.40 0.25
N ASN A 56 7.69 20.13 1.04
CA ASN A 56 7.59 19.58 2.41
C ASN A 56 7.68 20.62 3.54
N LYS A 57 7.69 21.92 3.24
CA LYS A 57 7.80 23.01 4.25
C LYS A 57 6.69 23.01 5.32
N LYS A 58 5.64 22.21 5.17
CA LYS A 58 4.51 22.05 6.11
C LYS A 58 4.13 20.57 6.35
N SER A 59 5.09 19.64 6.37
CA SER A 59 4.75 18.28 6.79
C SER A 59 4.49 18.28 8.30
N GLU A 60 3.23 18.23 8.69
CA GLU A 60 2.83 18.02 10.09
C GLU A 60 3.28 16.61 10.55
N GLU A 61 3.65 16.51 11.83
CA GLU A 61 4.02 15.22 12.40
C GLU A 61 2.82 14.27 12.37
N LYS A 62 3.07 13.01 11.97
CA LYS A 62 1.97 12.05 11.84
C LYS A 62 1.41 11.71 13.22
N CYS A 63 0.09 11.73 13.32
CA CYS A 63 -0.70 11.22 14.45
C CYS A 63 -0.16 9.88 15.01
N VAL A 64 0.24 8.93 14.16
CA VAL A 64 0.80 7.63 14.61
C VAL A 64 2.09 7.79 15.44
N VAL A 65 2.95 8.75 15.11
CA VAL A 65 4.20 9.02 15.84
C VAL A 65 3.89 9.61 17.22
N GLU A 66 3.01 10.61 17.25
CA GLU A 66 2.56 11.26 18.48
C GLU A 66 1.92 10.25 19.45
N PHE A 67 0.94 9.46 18.97
CA PHE A 67 0.28 8.45 19.81
C PHE A 67 1.21 7.33 20.26
N ALA A 68 2.25 6.99 19.47
CA ALA A 68 3.25 6.01 19.89
C ALA A 68 4.11 6.55 21.04
N GLN A 69 4.50 7.83 21.02
CA GLN A 69 5.22 8.47 22.12
C GLN A 69 4.38 8.49 23.40
N ILE A 70 3.11 8.90 23.30
CA ILE A 70 2.17 8.91 24.42
C ILE A 70 1.98 7.49 24.99
N ALA A 71 1.83 6.48 24.13
CA ALA A 71 1.69 5.09 24.57
C ALA A 71 2.95 4.59 25.30
N ALA A 72 4.14 5.01 24.87
CA ALA A 72 5.40 4.63 25.53
C ALA A 72 5.57 5.31 26.90
N GLU A 73 5.15 6.56 27.03
CA GLU A 73 5.23 7.35 28.27
C GLU A 73 4.24 6.84 29.33
N TYR A 74 2.96 6.73 28.96
CA TYR A 74 1.88 6.44 29.91
C TYR A 74 1.57 4.96 30.08
N LYS A 75 2.11 4.09 29.20
CA LYS A 75 1.90 2.63 29.19
C LYS A 75 0.41 2.22 29.34
N PRO A 76 -0.52 2.81 28.57
CA PRO A 76 -1.93 2.44 28.66
C PRO A 76 -2.17 1.04 28.11
N VAL A 77 -3.38 0.51 28.34
CA VAL A 77 -3.90 -0.56 27.48
C VAL A 77 -4.09 0.01 26.08
N ASN A 78 -3.16 -0.30 25.18
CA ASN A 78 -3.12 0.29 23.84
C ASN A 78 -4.10 -0.42 22.89
N LEU A 79 -5.23 0.23 22.63
CA LEU A 79 -6.22 -0.17 21.62
C LEU A 79 -6.20 0.76 20.39
N GLY A 80 -5.22 1.67 20.30
CA GLY A 80 -5.15 2.68 19.24
C GLY A 80 -4.44 2.17 17.99
N GLN A 81 -3.22 1.64 18.14
CA GLN A 81 -2.44 1.17 17.01
C GLN A 81 -2.78 -0.28 16.65
N GLY A 82 -3.05 -0.52 15.37
CA GLY A 82 -3.45 -1.84 14.86
C GLY A 82 -2.30 -2.83 14.66
N PHE A 83 -1.64 -3.26 15.73
CA PHE A 83 -0.73 -4.40 15.72
C PHE A 83 -1.23 -5.53 16.63
N PRO A 84 -1.02 -6.81 16.29
CA PRO A 84 -1.49 -7.92 17.11
C PRO A 84 -0.68 -8.04 18.40
N TYR A 85 -1.36 -8.33 19.51
CA TYR A 85 -0.73 -8.66 20.80
C TYR A 85 -0.62 -10.18 21.03
N PHE A 86 -0.57 -10.95 19.95
CA PHE A 86 -0.44 -12.41 19.96
C PHE A 86 0.65 -12.86 18.99
N ALA A 87 1.17 -14.06 19.20
CA ALA A 87 2.24 -14.61 18.37
C ALA A 87 1.80 -14.84 16.92
N ALA A 88 2.73 -14.63 16.01
CA ALA A 88 2.60 -15.05 14.62
C ALA A 88 2.36 -16.57 14.51
N PRO A 89 1.56 -17.05 13.53
CA PRO A 89 1.53 -18.44 13.11
C PRO A 89 2.92 -19.08 13.05
N GLU A 90 3.04 -20.25 13.68
CA GLU A 90 4.31 -20.95 13.87
C GLU A 90 5.00 -21.32 12.54
N ASN A 91 4.22 -21.64 11.51
CA ASN A 91 4.75 -21.94 10.18
C ASN A 91 5.48 -20.74 9.56
N VAL A 92 5.09 -19.50 9.90
CA VAL A 92 5.74 -18.28 9.40
C VAL A 92 7.08 -18.08 10.10
N THR A 93 7.12 -18.18 11.43
CA THR A 93 8.36 -18.00 12.21
C THR A 93 9.37 -19.11 11.90
N LYS A 94 8.91 -20.36 11.73
CA LYS A 94 9.76 -21.47 11.28
C LYS A 94 10.33 -21.23 9.89
N ALA A 95 9.50 -20.85 8.91
CA ALA A 95 9.98 -20.58 7.55
C ALA A 95 11.02 -19.44 7.51
N GLN A 96 10.85 -18.41 8.34
CA GLN A 96 11.85 -17.35 8.48
C GLN A 96 13.17 -17.86 9.09
N SER A 97 13.08 -18.69 10.13
CA SER A 97 14.27 -19.31 10.74
C SER A 97 15.01 -20.22 9.75
N GLU A 98 14.28 -21.05 9.01
CA GLU A 98 14.82 -21.94 7.99
C GLU A 98 15.50 -21.16 6.86
N ALA A 99 14.90 -20.06 6.39
CA ALA A 99 15.50 -19.21 5.37
C ALA A 99 16.80 -18.55 5.88
N THR A 100 16.79 -18.05 7.12
CA THR A 100 17.96 -17.43 7.76
C THR A 100 19.11 -18.43 7.94
N LEU A 101 18.80 -19.64 8.42
CA LEU A 101 19.78 -20.69 8.73
C LEU A 101 20.09 -21.62 7.55
N SER A 102 19.58 -21.30 6.36
CA SER A 102 19.74 -22.11 5.17
C SER A 102 21.20 -22.35 4.81
N THR A 103 21.54 -23.59 4.44
CA THR A 103 22.85 -23.93 3.88
C THR A 103 23.01 -23.48 2.44
N ASP A 104 21.91 -23.18 1.74
CA ASP A 104 21.94 -22.52 0.43
C ASP A 104 22.32 -21.05 0.61
N VAL A 105 23.53 -20.71 0.17
CA VAL A 105 24.10 -19.36 0.24
C VAL A 105 23.21 -18.35 -0.46
N LEU A 106 22.53 -18.72 -1.55
CA LEU A 106 21.71 -17.81 -2.35
C LEU A 106 20.49 -17.28 -1.60
N MET A 107 20.02 -17.99 -0.55
CA MET A 107 18.87 -17.57 0.25
C MET A 107 19.09 -16.26 1.02
N ASN A 108 20.35 -15.90 1.27
CA ASN A 108 20.74 -14.68 1.96
C ASN A 108 21.42 -13.66 1.03
N GLN A 109 21.36 -13.86 -0.28
CA GLN A 109 21.90 -12.95 -1.29
C GLN A 109 20.77 -12.23 -2.05
N TYR A 110 21.16 -11.30 -2.93
CA TYR A 110 20.19 -10.60 -3.78
C TYR A 110 19.34 -11.57 -4.60
N THR A 111 18.04 -11.31 -4.58
CA THR A 111 17.07 -11.99 -5.43
C THR A 111 16.64 -11.06 -6.58
N ARG A 112 15.71 -11.53 -7.42
CA ARG A 112 15.10 -10.72 -8.48
C ARG A 112 14.48 -9.45 -7.89
N GLY A 113 14.85 -8.28 -8.42
CA GLY A 113 14.45 -6.98 -7.88
C GLY A 113 12.93 -6.77 -7.80
N ALA A 114 12.18 -7.22 -8.80
CA ALA A 114 10.71 -7.14 -8.79
C ALA A 114 10.02 -8.23 -7.94
N GLY A 115 10.78 -9.00 -7.16
CA GLY A 115 10.28 -9.99 -6.21
C GLY A 115 10.86 -11.38 -6.42
N HIS A 116 11.09 -12.07 -5.29
CA HIS A 116 11.63 -13.42 -5.24
C HIS A 116 10.76 -14.41 -6.06
N PRO A 117 11.34 -15.21 -6.99
CA PRO A 117 10.56 -16.09 -7.88
C PRO A 117 9.57 -17.01 -7.16
N ARG A 118 9.97 -17.64 -6.06
CA ARG A 118 9.08 -18.50 -5.25
C ARG A 118 7.87 -17.72 -4.68
N LEU A 119 8.08 -16.46 -4.30
CA LEU A 119 7.04 -15.62 -3.70
C LEU A 119 6.04 -15.15 -4.77
N VAL A 120 6.52 -14.60 -5.89
CA VAL A 120 5.62 -14.11 -6.97
C VAL A 120 4.78 -15.25 -7.57
N ASN A 121 5.33 -16.46 -7.69
CA ASN A 121 4.56 -17.62 -8.14
C ASN A 121 3.49 -18.04 -7.13
N ALA A 122 3.79 -18.01 -5.83
CA ALA A 122 2.81 -18.32 -4.78
C ALA A 122 1.68 -17.28 -4.75
N ILE A 123 2.02 -16.00 -4.89
CA ILE A 123 1.05 -14.89 -4.98
C ILE A 123 0.17 -15.06 -6.23
N SER A 124 0.77 -15.29 -7.40
CA SER A 124 0.04 -15.54 -8.65
C SER A 124 -0.94 -16.68 -8.49
N LYS A 125 -0.53 -17.81 -7.93
CA LYS A 125 -1.42 -18.97 -7.70
C LYS A 125 -2.60 -18.63 -6.80
N LEU A 126 -2.35 -17.95 -5.68
CA LEU A 126 -3.40 -17.56 -4.73
C LEU A 126 -4.39 -16.59 -5.38
N TYR A 127 -3.89 -15.48 -5.93
CA TYR A 127 -4.74 -14.43 -6.45
C TYR A 127 -5.43 -14.83 -7.74
N SER A 128 -4.80 -15.62 -8.60
CA SER A 128 -5.46 -16.11 -9.82
C SER A 128 -6.72 -16.90 -9.50
N HIS A 129 -6.70 -17.64 -8.39
CA HIS A 129 -7.88 -18.36 -7.91
C HIS A 129 -8.92 -17.41 -7.28
N LEU A 130 -8.49 -16.43 -6.46
CA LEU A 130 -9.40 -15.52 -5.77
C LEU A 130 -10.16 -14.58 -6.73
N ILE A 131 -9.55 -14.14 -7.83
CA ILE A 131 -10.18 -13.22 -8.79
C ILE A 131 -10.66 -13.90 -10.06
N ASP A 132 -10.60 -15.24 -10.13
CA ASP A 132 -10.97 -16.05 -11.29
C ASP A 132 -10.31 -15.59 -12.61
N GLN A 133 -9.02 -15.24 -12.54
CA GLN A 133 -8.27 -14.76 -13.68
C GLN A 133 -6.80 -15.10 -13.56
N LYS A 134 -6.19 -15.66 -14.61
CA LYS A 134 -4.74 -15.92 -14.62
C LYS A 134 -3.95 -14.62 -14.43
N ILE A 135 -3.02 -14.63 -13.47
CA ILE A 135 -2.06 -13.55 -13.19
C ILE A 135 -0.66 -14.02 -13.56
N GLU A 136 0.01 -13.33 -14.47
CA GLU A 136 1.38 -13.63 -14.89
C GLU A 136 2.38 -13.12 -13.83
N PRO A 137 3.09 -14.01 -13.11
CA PRO A 137 3.88 -13.64 -11.94
C PRO A 137 5.04 -12.69 -12.24
N GLU A 138 5.59 -12.72 -13.46
CA GLU A 138 6.72 -11.87 -13.84
C GLU A 138 6.30 -10.47 -14.31
N ARG A 139 5.04 -10.29 -14.70
CA ARG A 139 4.55 -9.07 -15.37
C ARG A 139 3.44 -8.34 -14.62
N GLU A 140 2.68 -9.05 -13.79
CA GLU A 140 1.51 -8.50 -13.10
C GLU A 140 1.68 -8.53 -11.57
N ILE A 141 2.87 -8.87 -11.06
CA ILE A 141 3.19 -8.88 -9.64
C ILE A 141 4.51 -8.16 -9.40
N LEU A 142 4.49 -7.22 -8.45
CA LEU A 142 5.66 -6.52 -7.94
C LEU A 142 5.69 -6.67 -6.42
N VAL A 143 6.79 -7.21 -5.89
CA VAL A 143 7.02 -7.30 -4.44
C VAL A 143 7.81 -6.09 -3.98
N ILE A 144 7.38 -5.50 -2.88
CA ILE A 144 7.84 -4.22 -2.33
C ILE A 144 7.67 -4.23 -0.81
N ILE A 145 8.24 -3.24 -0.14
CA ILE A 145 8.33 -3.10 1.32
C ILE A 145 6.97 -2.63 1.87
N GLY A 146 6.06 -3.59 1.98
CA GLY A 146 4.73 -3.41 2.57
C GLY A 146 3.75 -2.61 1.72
N ALA A 147 2.52 -2.48 2.20
CA ALA A 147 1.46 -1.74 1.48
C ALA A 147 1.70 -0.24 1.43
N PHE A 148 2.48 0.33 2.35
CA PHE A 148 2.76 1.77 2.33
C PHE A 148 3.62 2.14 1.11
N GLU A 149 4.72 1.41 0.86
CA GLU A 149 5.50 1.61 -0.36
C GLU A 149 4.68 1.28 -1.61
N ALA A 150 3.75 0.33 -1.53
CA ALA A 150 2.84 0.03 -2.63
C ALA A 150 1.97 1.21 -3.04
N LEU A 151 1.38 1.89 -2.06
CA LEU A 151 0.61 3.10 -2.28
C LEU A 151 1.51 4.20 -2.86
N PHE A 152 2.71 4.37 -2.31
CA PHE A 152 3.69 5.33 -2.81
C PHE A 152 4.03 5.08 -4.29
N CYS A 153 4.53 3.90 -4.65
CA CYS A 153 4.89 3.57 -6.03
C CYS A 153 3.68 3.65 -6.99
N THR A 154 2.49 3.27 -6.53
CA THR A 154 1.28 3.33 -7.34
C THR A 154 0.89 4.76 -7.66
N ILE A 155 0.84 5.63 -6.65
CA ILE A 155 0.45 7.03 -6.81
C ILE A 155 1.50 7.76 -7.66
N LEU A 156 2.78 7.66 -7.32
CA LEU A 156 3.84 8.30 -8.12
C LEU A 156 3.85 7.79 -9.57
N GLY A 157 3.66 6.50 -9.81
CA GLY A 157 3.73 5.92 -11.15
C GLY A 157 2.56 6.31 -12.06
N HIS A 158 1.46 6.85 -11.51
CA HIS A 158 0.20 7.06 -12.22
C HIS A 158 -0.43 8.45 -12.08
N VAL A 159 0.06 9.28 -11.17
CA VAL A 159 -0.44 10.64 -10.94
C VAL A 159 0.61 11.61 -11.46
N ASP A 160 0.24 12.39 -12.47
CA ASP A 160 1.04 13.49 -12.98
C ASP A 160 0.51 14.83 -12.39
N GLU A 161 1.25 15.93 -12.60
CA GLU A 161 0.91 17.25 -12.04
C GLU A 161 -0.45 17.74 -12.54
N GLY A 162 -1.34 18.11 -11.61
CA GLY A 162 -2.69 18.57 -11.91
C GLY A 162 -3.75 17.48 -12.04
N ASP A 163 -3.37 16.19 -11.98
CA ASP A 163 -4.33 15.08 -12.00
C ASP A 163 -5.20 15.06 -10.75
N GLU A 164 -6.52 14.89 -10.92
CA GLU A 164 -7.44 14.72 -9.80
C GLU A 164 -7.46 13.29 -9.28
N VAL A 165 -7.36 13.12 -7.96
CA VAL A 165 -7.42 11.82 -7.29
C VAL A 165 -8.57 11.80 -6.29
N ILE A 166 -9.56 10.95 -6.54
CA ILE A 166 -10.72 10.80 -5.66
C ILE A 166 -10.33 10.02 -4.39
N ILE A 167 -10.59 10.60 -3.22
CA ILE A 167 -10.30 10.04 -1.90
C ILE A 167 -11.58 9.93 -1.08
N ILE A 168 -11.95 8.70 -0.70
CA ILE A 168 -13.14 8.42 0.12
C ILE A 168 -12.84 8.66 1.60
N GLN A 169 -13.63 9.50 2.29
CA GLN A 169 -13.46 9.78 3.72
C GLN A 169 -14.36 8.87 4.60
N PRO A 170 -13.90 8.46 5.80
CA PRO A 170 -12.56 8.65 6.35
C PRO A 170 -11.52 7.76 5.63
N PHE A 171 -10.34 8.32 5.34
CA PHE A 171 -9.29 7.65 4.58
C PHE A 171 -8.11 7.22 5.46
N PHE A 172 -7.27 6.32 4.92
CA PHE A 172 -5.96 6.05 5.48
C PHE A 172 -5.05 7.27 5.27
N ASP A 173 -4.41 7.74 6.34
CA ASP A 173 -3.72 9.04 6.46
C ASP A 173 -2.69 9.31 5.37
N SER A 174 -2.18 8.27 4.70
CA SER A 174 -1.19 8.40 3.64
C SER A 174 -1.76 8.84 2.29
N TYR A 175 -3.07 8.70 2.00
CA TYR A 175 -3.59 8.90 0.65
C TYR A 175 -3.46 10.35 0.16
N GLU A 176 -3.88 11.31 0.99
CA GLU A 176 -3.80 12.74 0.67
C GLU A 176 -2.34 13.24 0.51
N PRO A 177 -1.42 13.03 1.47
CA PRO A 177 -0.06 13.53 1.33
C PRO A 177 0.68 12.88 0.15
N LEU A 178 0.45 11.60 -0.14
CA LEU A 178 1.04 10.94 -1.31
C LEU A 178 0.52 11.52 -2.62
N THR A 179 -0.78 11.83 -2.69
CA THR A 179 -1.40 12.47 -3.86
C THR A 179 -0.79 13.85 -4.11
N LYS A 180 -0.74 14.71 -3.07
CA LYS A 180 -0.13 16.04 -3.15
C LYS A 180 1.35 15.96 -3.50
N TYR A 181 2.06 14.98 -2.95
CA TYR A 181 3.48 14.76 -3.24
C TYR A 181 3.73 14.42 -4.71
N ALA A 182 2.83 13.69 -5.37
CA ALA A 182 2.90 13.42 -6.79
C ALA A 182 2.46 14.61 -7.69
N GLY A 183 2.05 15.74 -7.10
CA GLY A 183 1.52 16.90 -7.82
C GLY A 183 0.03 16.80 -8.17
N GLY A 184 -0.65 15.76 -7.68
CA GLY A 184 -2.08 15.56 -7.88
C GLY A 184 -2.94 16.43 -6.95
N ILE A 185 -4.19 16.62 -7.35
CA ILE A 185 -5.21 17.38 -6.63
C ILE A 185 -6.16 16.38 -5.94
N PRO A 186 -6.12 16.23 -4.61
CA PRO A 186 -7.05 15.35 -3.91
C PRO A 186 -8.48 15.90 -3.95
N VAL A 187 -9.42 15.08 -4.39
CA VAL A 187 -10.86 15.39 -4.43
C VAL A 187 -11.56 14.46 -3.45
N PHE A 188 -12.23 15.02 -2.44
CA PHE A 188 -12.77 14.24 -1.33
C PHE A 188 -14.25 13.93 -1.51
N ILE A 189 -14.64 12.69 -1.19
CA ILE A 189 -16.04 12.28 -1.08
C ILE A 189 -16.27 11.55 0.25
N PRO A 190 -17.19 12.02 1.12
CA PRO A 190 -17.39 11.41 2.42
C PRO A 190 -18.39 10.25 2.38
N LEU A 191 -18.08 9.18 3.12
CA LEU A 191 -19.08 8.21 3.54
C LEU A 191 -20.01 8.86 4.57
N ARG A 192 -21.32 8.72 4.38
CA ARG A 192 -22.34 9.22 5.31
C ARG A 192 -23.19 8.05 5.83
N PRO A 193 -23.48 7.98 7.13
CA PRO A 193 -24.36 6.95 7.67
C PRO A 193 -25.81 7.20 7.22
N LYS A 194 -26.50 6.16 6.76
CA LYS A 194 -27.93 6.20 6.39
C LYS A 194 -28.85 6.44 7.58
N VAL A 195 -28.42 6.02 8.76
CA VAL A 195 -29.21 6.10 10.01
C VAL A 195 -28.38 6.86 11.04
N ALA A 196 -28.95 7.92 11.61
CA ALA A 196 -28.27 8.79 12.55
C ALA A 196 -28.33 8.31 14.01
N THR A 197 -29.18 7.32 14.32
CA THR A 197 -29.45 6.89 15.69
C THR A 197 -29.49 5.38 15.84
N GLY A 198 -29.04 4.88 17.00
CA GLY A 198 -28.99 3.45 17.32
C GLY A 198 -27.67 2.77 16.97
N ALA A 199 -27.66 1.43 17.07
CA ALA A 199 -26.51 0.64 16.69
C ALA A 199 -26.34 0.65 15.16
N VAL A 200 -25.29 1.32 14.69
CA VAL A 200 -24.95 1.41 13.26
C VAL A 200 -23.94 0.34 12.86
N SER A 201 -24.17 -0.28 11.71
CA SER A 201 -23.23 -1.19 11.06
C SER A 201 -22.33 -0.43 10.09
N SER A 202 -21.15 -0.96 9.78
CA SER A 202 -20.31 -0.41 8.70
C SER A 202 -21.01 -0.41 7.33
N ARG A 203 -22.02 -1.27 7.13
CA ARG A 203 -22.83 -1.30 5.89
C ARG A 203 -23.77 -0.09 5.75
N ASP A 204 -24.03 0.62 6.84
CA ASP A 204 -24.91 1.80 6.83
C ASP A 204 -24.18 3.05 6.34
N TRP A 205 -22.85 3.01 6.28
CA TRP A 205 -22.01 4.08 5.72
C TRP A 205 -21.92 3.94 4.21
N VAL A 206 -22.47 4.92 3.48
CA VAL A 206 -22.56 4.87 2.02
C VAL A 206 -22.07 6.16 1.38
N LEU A 207 -21.72 6.06 0.09
CA LEU A 207 -21.47 7.22 -0.76
C LEU A 207 -22.81 7.75 -1.31
N ASP A 208 -22.83 9.04 -1.66
CA ASP A 208 -23.92 9.62 -2.45
C ASP A 208 -23.56 9.50 -3.93
N ASP A 209 -24.35 8.76 -4.70
CA ASP A 209 -24.13 8.54 -6.13
C ASP A 209 -24.19 9.84 -6.96
N LYS A 210 -24.79 10.91 -6.44
CA LYS A 210 -24.83 12.22 -7.11
C LYS A 210 -23.54 13.03 -6.92
N GLU A 211 -22.72 12.68 -5.94
CA GLU A 211 -21.43 13.32 -5.65
C GLU A 211 -20.25 12.59 -6.32
N LEU A 212 -20.51 11.44 -6.96
CA LEU A 212 -19.55 10.63 -7.75
C LEU A 212 -19.52 11.06 -9.22
#